data_AF-A0A923XI55-F1
#
_entry.id   AF-A0A923XI55-F1
#
_cell.length_a   1.000
_cell.length_b   1.000
_cell.length_c   1.000
_cell.angle_alpha   90.00
_cell.angle_beta   90.00
_cell.angle_gamma   90.00
#
_symmetry.space_group_name_H-M   'P 1'
#
loop_
_entity.id
_entity.type
_entity.pdbx_description
1 polymer ?
#
loop_
_entity_poly.entity_id
_entity_poly.type
_entity_poly.pdbx_seq_one_letter_code
_entity_poly.pdbx_strand_id
1 'polypeptide(L)'
;LGGVMRTPDYCNGVDPHYLFFSDAPLFGVTLVAGARREVLPVAQLYGGASDDPDIRSDLPFCDCAVLLDRSYFVPLGDRSWPDDTLVLFEPMAAGGDVAAAGTLAELAATRPQARVIRFDSGYQVWVDRPKPDRRDRREAMLTERIFLVDPNGAVTRQRTQLFQSRSTR
;
A
#
# COMPACT_ATOMS: atom_id res chain seq x y z
N LEU A 1 34.88 -23.01 1.65
CA LEU A 1 34.84 -22.45 0.29
C LEU A 1 33.49 -22.78 -0.34
N GLY A 2 32.69 -21.76 -0.67
CA GLY A 2 31.77 -21.77 -1.81
C GLY A 2 30.44 -22.53 -1.69
N GLY A 3 29.51 -22.06 -0.86
CA GLY A 3 28.08 -22.33 -1.09
C GLY A 3 27.53 -21.29 -2.06
N VAL A 4 27.32 -21.65 -3.32
CA VAL A 4 26.59 -20.79 -4.27
C VAL A 4 25.14 -20.79 -3.82
N MET A 5 24.70 -19.70 -3.18
CA MET A 5 23.28 -19.45 -2.93
C MET A 5 22.60 -19.39 -4.30
N ARG A 6 21.82 -20.42 -4.63
CA ARG A 6 21.00 -20.41 -5.84
C ARG A 6 19.89 -19.39 -5.60
N THR A 7 20.10 -18.17 -6.11
CA THR A 7 19.14 -17.07 -6.22
C THR A 7 17.96 -17.23 -7.22
N PRO A 8 17.78 -18.29 -8.05
CA PRO A 8 16.68 -18.36 -9.02
C PRO A 8 15.27 -18.28 -8.42
N ASP A 9 15.07 -18.76 -7.19
CA ASP A 9 13.72 -18.90 -6.63
C ASP A 9 13.10 -17.54 -6.28
N TYR A 10 13.92 -16.55 -5.90
CA TYR A 10 13.44 -15.21 -5.61
C TYR A 10 12.83 -14.55 -6.86
N CYS A 11 13.52 -14.62 -8.00
CA CYS A 11 13.05 -14.02 -9.26
C CYS A 11 11.81 -14.71 -9.85
N ASN A 12 11.53 -15.97 -9.45
CA ASN A 12 10.39 -16.74 -9.96
C ASN A 12 9.22 -16.82 -8.96
N GLY A 13 9.35 -16.25 -7.76
CA GLY A 13 8.25 -16.11 -6.83
C GLY A 13 7.19 -15.15 -7.36
N VAL A 14 5.91 -15.41 -7.10
CA VAL A 14 4.80 -14.56 -7.59
C VAL A 14 4.82 -13.16 -6.96
N ASP A 15 5.49 -13.02 -5.82
CA ASP A 15 5.65 -11.75 -5.09
C ASP A 15 7.10 -11.57 -4.64
N PRO A 16 8.04 -11.35 -5.58
CA PRO A 16 9.39 -10.96 -5.20
C PRO A 16 9.26 -9.56 -4.58
N HIS A 17 9.56 -9.43 -3.30
CA HIS A 17 9.46 -8.17 -2.57
C HIS A 17 10.59 -7.21 -2.95
N TYR A 18 10.66 -6.86 -4.25
CA TYR A 18 11.59 -5.89 -4.78
C TYR A 18 11.03 -4.50 -4.53
N LEU A 19 11.71 -3.74 -3.69
CA LEU A 19 11.26 -2.41 -3.27
C LEU A 19 11.59 -1.38 -4.36
N PHE A 20 10.56 -0.71 -4.85
CA PHE A 20 10.67 0.40 -5.80
C PHE A 20 10.39 1.73 -5.12
N PHE A 21 10.84 2.81 -5.75
CA PHE A 21 10.58 4.19 -5.32
C PHE A 21 10.03 5.00 -6.48
N SER A 22 9.10 5.89 -6.17
CA SER A 22 8.59 6.91 -7.09
C SER A 22 9.29 8.25 -6.82
N ASP A 23 9.11 9.19 -7.74
CA ASP A 23 9.61 10.56 -7.63
C ASP A 23 8.83 11.41 -6.61
N ALA A 24 7.56 11.08 -6.34
CA ALA A 24 6.67 11.79 -5.43
C ALA A 24 5.95 10.86 -4.44
N PRO A 25 5.56 11.35 -3.25
CA PRO A 25 4.78 10.58 -2.28
C PRO A 25 3.49 10.01 -2.87
N LEU A 26 3.21 8.72 -2.65
CA LEU A 26 2.12 7.97 -3.29
C LEU A 26 0.94 7.79 -2.34
N PHE A 27 -0.28 8.01 -2.83
CA PHE A 27 -1.51 7.50 -2.21
C PHE A 27 -1.95 6.15 -2.79
N GLY A 28 -1.57 5.86 -4.05
CA GLY A 28 -1.97 4.64 -4.72
C GLY A 28 -1.06 4.27 -5.88
N VAL A 29 -1.06 2.98 -6.19
CA VAL A 29 -0.41 2.40 -7.37
C VAL A 29 -1.43 1.49 -8.05
N THR A 30 -1.53 1.57 -9.37
CA THR A 30 -2.41 0.71 -10.17
C THR A 30 -1.62 0.07 -11.31
N LEU A 31 -1.71 -1.26 -11.44
CA LEU A 31 -1.21 -2.00 -12.60
C LEU A 31 -2.26 -1.97 -13.72
N VAL A 32 -1.82 -1.75 -14.95
CA VAL A 32 -2.69 -1.67 -16.13
C VAL A 32 -2.11 -2.44 -17.30
N ALA A 33 -2.88 -3.39 -17.83
CA ALA A 33 -2.55 -4.13 -19.05
C ALA A 33 -3.82 -4.29 -19.89
N GLY A 34 -3.91 -3.55 -21.00
CA GLY A 34 -5.13 -3.47 -21.82
C GLY A 34 -6.35 -3.07 -20.99
N ALA A 35 -7.34 -3.96 -20.88
CA ALA A 35 -8.55 -3.75 -20.07
C ALA A 35 -8.40 -4.16 -18.59
N ARG A 36 -7.35 -4.92 -18.23
CA ARG A 36 -7.12 -5.38 -16.85
C ARG A 36 -6.52 -4.23 -16.04
N ARG A 37 -7.11 -3.97 -14.87
CA ARG A 37 -6.62 -2.98 -13.89
C ARG A 37 -6.63 -3.59 -12.50
N GLU A 38 -5.54 -3.42 -11.75
CA GLU A 38 -5.44 -3.89 -10.37
C GLU A 38 -4.80 -2.79 -9.52
N VAL A 39 -5.55 -2.30 -8.53
CA VAL A 39 -5.01 -1.36 -7.56
C VAL A 39 -4.26 -2.16 -6.51
N LEU A 40 -3.01 -1.77 -6.23
CA LEU A 40 -2.21 -2.50 -5.26
C LEU A 40 -2.79 -2.34 -3.84
N PRO A 41 -2.77 -3.41 -3.03
CA PRO A 41 -3.12 -3.33 -1.61
C PRO A 41 -2.13 -2.45 -0.86
N VAL A 42 -2.58 -1.83 0.25
CA VAL A 42 -1.70 -0.96 1.05
C VAL A 42 -0.49 -1.69 1.62
N ALA A 43 -0.57 -3.02 1.80
CA ALA A 43 0.55 -3.87 2.20
C ALA A 43 1.71 -3.88 1.17
N GLN A 44 1.41 -3.57 -0.10
CA GLN A 44 2.42 -3.41 -1.15
C GLN A 44 2.91 -1.96 -1.29
N LEU A 45 2.41 -1.05 -0.46
CA LEU A 45 2.90 0.33 -0.39
C LEU A 45 3.67 0.53 0.91
N TYR A 46 4.44 1.61 0.97
CA TYR A 46 5.04 2.09 2.21
C TYR A 46 5.91 1.03 2.91
N GLY A 47 6.64 0.22 2.15
CA GLY A 47 7.49 -0.84 2.68
C GLY A 47 6.75 -1.86 3.55
N GLY A 48 5.43 -2.03 3.40
CA GLY A 48 4.64 -2.93 4.24
C GLY A 48 4.22 -2.35 5.59
N ALA A 49 4.42 -1.05 5.83
CA ALA A 49 4.14 -0.36 7.12
C ALA A 49 2.71 -0.56 7.67
N SER A 50 1.74 -0.94 6.83
CA SER A 50 0.38 -1.23 7.31
C SER A 50 0.29 -2.49 8.17
N ASP A 51 1.22 -3.43 7.97
CA ASP A 51 1.22 -4.75 8.61
C ASP A 51 2.29 -4.88 9.71
N ASP A 52 3.19 -3.90 9.79
CA ASP A 52 4.26 -3.82 10.78
C ASP A 52 3.99 -2.68 11.79
N PRO A 53 3.56 -2.99 13.03
CA PRO A 53 3.31 -1.98 14.04
C PRO A 53 4.59 -1.31 14.56
N ASP A 54 5.74 -1.96 14.40
CA ASP A 54 7.04 -1.56 14.97
C ASP A 54 7.94 -0.89 13.91
N ILE A 55 7.46 -0.76 12.66
CA ILE A 55 8.26 -0.22 11.56
C ILE A 55 8.95 1.10 11.92
N ARG A 56 8.30 1.97 12.69
CA ARG A 56 8.88 3.26 13.11
C ARG A 56 10.08 3.14 14.05
N SER A 57 10.10 2.16 14.96
CA SER A 57 11.29 1.90 15.77
C SER A 57 12.40 1.26 14.96
N ASP A 58 12.05 0.60 13.86
CA ASP A 58 12.99 -0.14 13.02
C ASP A 58 13.60 0.76 11.92
N LEU A 59 12.86 1.78 11.46
CA LEU A 59 13.30 2.73 10.43
C LEU A 59 14.72 3.28 10.65
N PRO A 60 15.14 3.72 11.86
CA PRO A 60 16.51 4.21 12.09
C PRO A 60 17.62 3.18 11.81
N PHE A 61 17.27 1.89 11.81
CA PHE A 61 18.19 0.77 11.59
C PHE A 61 18.04 0.15 10.20
N CYS A 62 17.03 0.56 9.44
CA CYS A 62 16.84 0.13 8.06
C CYS A 62 17.48 1.14 7.09
N ASP A 63 18.31 0.67 6.16
CA ASP A 63 18.78 1.49 5.03
C ASP A 63 17.63 2.06 4.18
N CYS A 64 16.41 1.51 4.34
CA CYS A 64 15.16 1.95 3.73
C CYS A 64 14.55 3.23 4.35
N ALA A 65 15.16 3.82 5.38
CA ALA A 65 14.62 4.92 6.19
C ALA A 65 14.15 6.16 5.42
N VAL A 66 14.49 6.31 4.14
CA VAL A 66 14.52 7.66 3.56
C VAL A 66 13.28 8.02 2.74
N LEU A 67 12.50 7.04 2.26
CA LEU A 67 11.41 7.34 1.30
C LEU A 67 10.18 6.42 1.47
N LEU A 68 9.75 6.20 2.72
CA LEU A 68 8.59 5.34 3.01
C LEU A 68 7.35 5.77 2.22
N ASP A 69 7.07 7.06 2.14
CA ASP A 69 5.91 7.61 1.42
C ASP A 69 5.97 7.42 -0.10
N ARG A 70 7.12 7.03 -0.65
CA ARG A 70 7.33 6.81 -2.10
C ARG A 70 7.50 5.36 -2.48
N SER A 71 7.55 4.47 -1.50
CA SER A 71 7.95 3.09 -1.71
C SER A 71 6.77 2.19 -2.05
N TYR A 72 6.99 1.24 -2.95
CA TYR A 72 5.99 0.27 -3.37
C TYR A 72 6.65 -1.02 -3.87
N PHE A 73 5.90 -2.11 -3.84
CA PHE A 73 6.23 -3.40 -4.42
C PHE A 73 5.34 -3.65 -5.65
N VAL A 74 5.87 -4.29 -6.68
CA VAL A 74 5.06 -4.80 -7.81
C VAL A 74 5.33 -6.29 -7.98
N PRO A 75 4.34 -7.09 -8.43
CA PRO A 75 4.46 -8.54 -8.50
C PRO A 75 5.24 -8.97 -9.75
N LEU A 76 6.55 -8.67 -9.81
CA LEU A 76 7.37 -8.90 -11.01
C LEU A 76 7.39 -10.37 -11.49
N GLY A 77 7.23 -11.33 -10.57
CA GLY A 77 7.19 -12.75 -10.94
C GLY A 77 5.80 -13.29 -11.26
N ASP A 78 4.75 -12.47 -11.15
CA ASP A 78 3.40 -12.83 -11.55
C ASP A 78 3.25 -12.78 -13.07
N ARG A 79 3.52 -13.91 -13.72
CA ARG A 79 3.46 -14.08 -15.19
C ARG A 79 2.07 -13.91 -15.79
N SER A 80 1.03 -13.68 -14.97
CA SER A 80 -0.30 -13.30 -15.48
C SER A 80 -0.35 -11.84 -15.97
N TRP A 81 0.66 -11.04 -15.63
CA TRP A 81 0.87 -9.69 -16.15
C TRP A 81 1.84 -9.71 -17.34
N PRO A 82 1.48 -9.05 -18.47
CA PRO A 82 2.42 -8.81 -19.56
C PRO A 82 3.59 -7.90 -19.17
N ASP A 83 4.72 -8.04 -19.86
CA ASP A 83 5.93 -7.21 -19.61
C ASP A 83 5.71 -5.71 -19.91
N ASP A 84 4.71 -5.37 -20.73
CA ASP A 84 4.31 -3.99 -21.04
C ASP A 84 3.25 -3.42 -20.08
N THR A 85 3.03 -4.09 -18.95
CA THR A 85 2.13 -3.60 -17.88
C THR A 85 2.60 -2.24 -17.39
N LEU A 86 1.69 -1.26 -17.45
CA LEU A 86 1.94 0.09 -16.96
C LEU A 86 1.73 0.15 -15.45
N VAL A 87 2.60 0.89 -14.76
CA VAL A 87 2.46 1.26 -13.36
C VAL A 87 1.97 2.70 -13.29
N LEU A 88 0.74 2.90 -12.86
CA LEU A 88 0.14 4.23 -12.71
C LEU A 88 0.23 4.68 -11.26
N PHE A 89 0.84 5.85 -11.06
CA PHE A 89 0.98 6.47 -9.74
C PHE A 89 -0.15 7.45 -9.47
N GLU A 90 -0.68 7.37 -8.26
CA GLU A 90 -1.56 8.38 -7.69
C GLU A 90 -0.80 9.12 -6.58
N PRO A 91 -0.26 10.32 -6.82
CA PRO A 91 0.54 11.02 -5.82
C PRO A 91 -0.34 11.70 -4.76
N MET A 92 0.11 11.77 -3.52
CA MET A 92 -0.60 12.41 -2.39
C MET A 92 -0.91 13.89 -2.65
N ALA A 93 0.04 14.59 -3.29
CA ALA A 93 -0.03 16.02 -3.54
C ALA A 93 -0.76 16.41 -4.84
N ALA A 94 -1.29 15.46 -5.63
CA ALA A 94 -2.14 15.80 -6.78
C ALA A 94 -3.46 16.45 -6.30
N GLY A 95 -3.41 17.76 -6.10
CA GLY A 95 -4.56 18.60 -5.84
C GLY A 95 -5.44 18.65 -7.08
N GLY A 96 -6.53 17.88 -7.06
CA GLY A 96 -7.79 18.43 -7.52
C GLY A 96 -8.52 18.99 -6.30
N ASP A 97 -9.42 19.94 -6.50
CA ASP A 97 -10.36 20.45 -5.49
C ASP A 97 -11.29 19.33 -4.98
N VAL A 98 -10.74 18.29 -4.36
CA VAL A 98 -11.50 17.28 -3.66
C VAL A 98 -11.92 17.94 -2.38
N ALA A 99 -13.18 18.38 -2.33
CA ALA A 99 -13.78 18.86 -1.10
C ALA A 99 -13.43 17.89 0.03
N ALA A 100 -12.87 18.41 1.13
CA ALA A 100 -12.46 17.59 2.25
C ALA A 100 -13.61 16.66 2.64
N ALA A 101 -13.35 15.35 2.63
CA ALA A 101 -14.35 14.34 2.95
C ALA A 101 -14.68 14.28 4.46
N GLY A 102 -14.02 15.13 5.24
CA GLY A 102 -14.11 15.23 6.69
C GLY A 102 -12.79 15.70 7.29
N THR A 103 -12.73 15.67 8.61
CA THR A 103 -11.56 16.05 9.40
C THR A 103 -10.88 14.84 10.04
N LEU A 104 -9.62 15.01 10.44
CA LEU A 104 -8.90 14.03 11.26
C LEU A 104 -9.67 13.65 12.53
N ALA A 105 -10.34 14.61 13.18
CA ALA A 105 -11.09 14.36 14.40
C ALA A 105 -12.29 13.43 14.16
N GLU A 106 -13.06 13.67 13.10
CA GLU A 106 -14.19 12.83 12.70
C GLU A 106 -13.73 11.44 12.25
N LEU A 107 -12.62 11.38 11.51
CA LEU A 107 -12.02 10.11 11.10
C LEU A 107 -11.60 9.28 12.30
N ALA A 108 -10.91 9.89 13.27
CA ALA A 108 -10.48 9.23 14.50
C ALA A 108 -11.67 8.77 15.36
N ALA A 109 -12.72 9.58 15.47
CA ALA A 109 -13.93 9.22 16.21
C ALA A 109 -14.69 8.05 15.57
N THR A 110 -14.70 7.96 14.23
CA THR A 110 -15.44 6.91 13.51
C THR A 110 -14.63 5.64 13.27
N ARG A 111 -13.29 5.71 13.38
CA ARG A 111 -12.38 4.59 13.08
C ARG A 111 -11.28 4.44 14.13
N PRO A 112 -11.63 4.20 15.41
CA PRO A 112 -10.64 4.08 16.49
C PRO A 112 -9.67 2.91 16.30
N GLN A 113 -10.06 1.88 15.53
CA GLN A 113 -9.23 0.71 15.23
C GLN A 113 -8.34 0.84 14.00
N ALA A 114 -8.41 1.95 13.25
CA ALA A 114 -7.62 2.10 12.04
C ALA A 114 -6.13 2.11 12.36
N ARG A 115 -5.33 1.45 11.52
CA ARG A 115 -3.87 1.59 11.53
C ARG A 115 -3.50 2.93 10.92
N VAL A 116 -2.56 3.63 11.53
CA VAL A 116 -2.15 4.97 11.06
C VAL A 116 -0.68 4.93 10.71
N ILE A 117 -0.40 5.08 9.42
CA ILE A 117 0.94 5.31 8.88
C ILE A 117 1.14 6.82 8.83
N ARG A 118 2.22 7.31 9.41
CA ARG A 118 2.54 8.74 9.48
C ARG A 118 3.87 8.98 8.81
N PHE A 119 3.91 10.00 7.97
CA PHE A 119 5.10 10.37 7.19
C PHE A 119 5.70 11.66 7.72
N ASP A 120 6.99 11.88 7.45
CA ASP A 120 7.72 13.07 7.87
C ASP A 120 7.22 14.36 7.19
N SER A 121 6.57 14.20 6.03
CA SER A 121 5.86 15.27 5.32
C SER A 121 4.61 15.79 6.06
N GLY A 122 4.19 15.12 7.14
CA GLY A 122 2.97 15.44 7.90
C GLY A 122 1.71 14.75 7.38
N TYR A 123 1.76 14.15 6.19
CA TYR A 123 0.67 13.30 5.69
C TYR A 123 0.48 12.07 6.57
N GLN A 124 -0.77 11.59 6.64
CA GLN A 124 -1.10 10.34 7.31
C GLN A 124 -1.96 9.48 6.39
N VAL A 125 -1.67 8.18 6.37
CA VAL A 125 -2.54 7.19 5.75
C VAL A 125 -3.20 6.36 6.84
N TRP A 126 -4.53 6.39 6.85
CA TRP A 126 -5.34 5.61 7.78
C TRP A 126 -5.89 4.39 7.06
N VAL A 127 -5.65 3.20 7.61
CA VAL A 127 -6.06 1.91 7.04
C VAL A 127 -7.06 1.25 7.97
N ASP A 128 -8.30 1.09 7.51
CA ASP A 128 -9.37 0.35 8.19
C ASP A 128 -9.67 -0.93 7.42
N ARG A 129 -9.44 -2.07 8.07
CA ARG A 129 -9.74 -3.41 7.53
C ARG A 129 -10.88 -4.04 8.33
N PRO A 130 -12.15 -3.81 7.96
CA PRO A 130 -13.26 -4.40 8.67
C PRO A 130 -13.18 -5.94 8.59
N LYS A 131 -13.59 -6.61 9.67
CA LYS A 131 -13.66 -8.08 9.67
C LYS A 131 -14.66 -8.52 8.59
N PRO A 132 -14.32 -9.52 7.76
CA PRO A 132 -15.23 -10.02 6.75
C PRO A 132 -16.51 -10.55 7.41
N ASP A 133 -17.67 -10.30 6.79
CA ASP A 133 -18.91 -10.93 7.23
C ASP A 133 -18.81 -12.43 6.97
N ARG A 134 -18.85 -13.22 8.06
CA ARG A 134 -18.76 -14.69 7.98
C ARG A 134 -19.86 -15.33 7.14
N ARG A 135 -20.93 -14.60 6.80
CA ARG A 135 -22.03 -15.06 5.95
C ARG A 135 -21.76 -14.87 4.46
N ASP A 136 -20.84 -13.98 4.09
CA ASP A 136 -20.47 -13.76 2.68
C ASP A 136 -19.40 -14.79 2.27
N ARG A 137 -19.80 -15.75 1.43
CA ARG A 137 -18.97 -16.86 0.95
C ARG A 137 -18.11 -16.50 -0.27
N ARG A 138 -18.07 -15.23 -0.71
CA ARG A 138 -17.08 -14.80 -1.71
C ARG A 138 -15.69 -15.10 -1.15
N GLU A 139 -15.06 -16.15 -1.67
CA GLU A 139 -13.80 -16.69 -1.15
C GLU A 139 -12.76 -15.59 -0.92
N ALA A 140 -12.21 -15.53 0.30
CA ALA A 140 -10.94 -14.91 0.68
C ALA A 140 -10.67 -13.43 0.30
N MET A 141 -11.66 -12.66 -0.17
CA MET A 141 -11.47 -11.22 -0.43
C MET A 141 -11.61 -10.42 0.87
N LEU A 142 -10.54 -9.73 1.24
CA LEU A 142 -10.52 -8.78 2.34
C LEU A 142 -10.95 -7.40 1.82
N THR A 143 -11.66 -6.65 2.65
CA THR A 143 -11.94 -5.24 2.39
C THR A 143 -10.90 -4.40 3.10
N GLU A 144 -10.34 -3.41 2.41
CA GLU A 144 -9.60 -2.33 3.05
C GLU A 144 -10.15 -0.98 2.62
N ARG A 145 -10.17 -0.06 3.58
CA ARG A 145 -10.54 1.34 3.40
C ARG A 145 -9.34 2.19 3.78
N ILE A 146 -8.91 3.03 2.86
CA ILE A 146 -7.69 3.83 2.98
C ILE A 146 -8.09 5.29 2.92
N PHE A 147 -7.62 6.11 3.85
CA PHE A 147 -7.86 7.55 3.89
C PHE A 147 -6.54 8.30 3.89
N LEU A 148 -6.44 9.34 3.07
CA LEU A 148 -5.33 10.28 3.09
C LEU A 148 -5.73 11.49 3.91
N VAL A 149 -4.95 11.77 4.94
CA VAL A 149 -5.04 12.99 5.73
C VAL A 149 -3.84 13.86 5.38
N ASP A 150 -4.10 15.11 5.01
CA ASP A 150 -3.05 16.08 4.73
C ASP A 150 -2.39 16.61 6.03
N PRO A 151 -1.30 17.38 5.92
CA PRO A 151 -0.64 17.97 7.08
C PRO A 151 -1.52 18.94 7.90
N ASN A 152 -2.60 19.46 7.32
CA ASN A 152 -3.55 20.35 7.98
C ASN A 152 -4.67 19.58 8.72
N GLY A 153 -4.70 18.25 8.63
CA GLY A 153 -5.71 17.41 9.24
C GLY A 153 -7.00 17.26 8.41
N ALA A 154 -6.99 17.65 7.13
CA ALA A 154 -8.10 17.44 6.21
C ALA A 154 -8.03 16.05 5.57
N VAL A 155 -9.16 15.34 5.50
CA VAL A 155 -9.26 14.10 4.72
C VAL A 155 -9.42 14.46 3.26
N THR A 156 -8.35 14.35 2.49
CA THR A 156 -8.33 14.78 1.09
C THR A 156 -8.73 13.67 0.12
N ARG A 157 -8.54 12.40 0.52
CA ARG A 157 -8.92 11.24 -0.31
C ARG A 157 -9.36 10.06 0.52
N GLN A 158 -10.17 9.22 -0.11
CA GLN A 158 -10.52 7.91 0.41
C GLN A 158 -10.64 6.89 -0.72
N ARG A 159 -10.28 5.64 -0.45
CA ARG A 159 -10.49 4.51 -1.35
C ARG A 159 -11.00 3.33 -0.55
N THR A 160 -11.94 2.57 -1.12
CA THR A 160 -12.32 1.25 -0.64
C THR A 160 -12.00 0.25 -1.73
N GLN A 161 -11.32 -0.84 -1.38
CA GLN A 161 -11.03 -1.90 -2.33
C GLN A 161 -11.18 -3.28 -1.69
N LEU A 162 -11.48 -4.25 -2.54
CA LEU A 162 -11.36 -5.65 -2.21
C LEU A 162 -10.00 -6.12 -2.70
N PHE A 163 -9.29 -6.87 -1.86
CA PHE A 163 -8.02 -7.47 -2.22
C PHE A 163 -7.97 -8.90 -1.70
N GLN A 164 -7.19 -9.74 -2.37
CA GLN A 164 -6.89 -11.07 -1.85
C GLN A 164 -5.69 -10.94 -0.91
N SER A 165 -5.78 -11.54 0.28
CA SER A 165 -4.57 -11.78 1.07
C SER A 165 -3.73 -12.77 0.27
N ARG A 166 -2.70 -12.29 -0.43
CA ARG A 166 -1.68 -13.16 -1.02
C ARG A 166 -0.87 -13.69 0.16
N SER A 167 -1.38 -14.76 0.79
CA SER A 167 -0.67 -15.50 1.82
C SER A 167 0.66 -15.97 1.22
N THR A 168 1.74 -15.32 1.60
CA THR A 168 3.10 -15.76 1.30
C THR A 168 3.28 -17.16 1.90
N ARG A 169 3.43 -18.15 1.02
CA ARG A 169 3.97 -19.46 1.39
C ARG A 169 5.39 -19.54 0.89
#